data_AF-A0A9R1IYW4-F1
#
_entry.id   AF-A0A9R1IYW4-F1
#
_cell.length_a   1.000
_cell.length_b   1.000
_cell.length_c   1.000
_cell.angle_alpha   90.00
_cell.angle_beta   90.00
_cell.angle_gamma   90.00
#
_symmetry.space_group_name_H-M   'P 1'
#
loop_
_entity.id
_entity.type
_entity.pdbx_description
1 polymer ?
#
loop_
_entity_poly.entity_id
_entity_poly.type
_entity_poly.pdbx_seq_one_letter_code
_entity_poly.pdbx_strand_id
1 'polypeptide(L)'
;QGHPPPPPANNYYQQPPPPPPRNAYPPQRQGPPPPPPRSDYPPQRQGPPPPPPRSDYPPRHGYGPPPPAPPPQQQQQQRQGPPPPPPPHGYGPPPPPAPSPQRQQQQGPLPPKNSYLQQQQQQQGPPPPEPAAGPEKLIALCREGRAKEAVELLEKGARADAASFYELAGACSTPKLLEELRKVHDYLLRSPFRADLQVNNRFLEMYGRCGNMTHARRTFDHMPDRDMASWHLMIEGYAGNGLGDAALQLFEDMKRCGMAPTARTFVLVLDACANSEAIEEAFLYFDAMSRDHGIEPGMEHYVGIIEVLGKSGHLNEAVEYIEKLPFEPNAMIWESLLNLARMNGDIDLEDRAEELLVSLDPSKANPKKLPTPPPKRRLGINMLDGRNKLGEYRLPPKIEKKVVNEQRYVPDTRYVLHDIDQEAKEQALLYHSERLAIAYGLISTPARTPLRIIKNLRICGDCHNAIKIMSRIVGRELIVRDNKRFHHFKEGKCSCGDYW
;
A
#
# COMPACT_ATOMS: atom_id res chain seq x y z
N GLN A 1 -66.38 -26.58 37.35
CA GLN A 1 -66.02 -25.20 37.73
C GLN A 1 -64.82 -24.82 36.87
N GLY A 2 -64.98 -23.88 35.96
CA GLY A 2 -63.95 -23.44 35.03
C GLY A 2 -64.37 -22.09 34.45
N HIS A 3 -63.60 -21.06 34.76
CA HIS A 3 -63.85 -19.66 34.44
C HIS A 3 -64.04 -19.41 32.93
N PRO A 4 -64.84 -18.41 32.54
CA PRO A 4 -64.97 -18.00 31.14
C PRO A 4 -63.70 -17.26 30.66
N PRO A 5 -63.43 -17.26 29.34
CA PRO A 5 -62.23 -16.66 28.76
C PRO A 5 -62.28 -15.11 28.79
N PRO A 6 -61.11 -14.44 28.77
CA PRO A 6 -61.04 -12.98 28.76
C PRO A 6 -61.42 -12.37 27.39
N PRO A 7 -61.89 -11.11 27.35
CA PRO A 7 -62.32 -10.42 26.13
C PRO A 7 -61.13 -9.99 25.25
N PRO A 8 -61.35 -9.73 23.96
CA PRO A 8 -60.30 -9.38 23.00
C PRO A 8 -59.74 -7.97 23.24
N ALA A 9 -58.45 -7.81 22.93
CA ALA A 9 -57.70 -6.56 23.07
C ALA A 9 -58.24 -5.46 22.14
N ASN A 10 -58.47 -4.27 22.71
CA ASN A 10 -58.79 -3.04 21.99
C ASN A 10 -57.60 -2.60 21.12
N ASN A 11 -57.78 -2.61 19.81
CA ASN A 11 -56.92 -1.92 18.84
C ASN A 11 -57.11 -0.40 18.97
N TYR A 12 -56.22 0.27 19.72
CA TYR A 12 -56.07 1.73 19.62
C TYR A 12 -55.23 2.07 18.39
N TYR A 13 -55.91 2.37 17.28
CA TYR A 13 -55.34 3.16 16.20
C TYR A 13 -55.10 4.59 16.72
N GLN A 14 -53.83 4.95 16.97
CA GLN A 14 -53.43 6.35 17.14
C GLN A 14 -53.30 7.00 15.76
N GLN A 15 -54.15 8.00 15.48
CA GLN A 15 -54.03 8.86 14.30
C GLN A 15 -52.85 9.83 14.47
N PRO A 16 -52.14 10.19 13.38
CA PRO A 16 -51.08 11.20 13.42
C PRO A 16 -51.64 12.62 13.63
N PRO A 17 -50.88 13.54 14.24
CA PRO A 17 -51.33 14.91 14.52
C PRO A 17 -51.45 15.77 13.25
N PRO A 18 -52.30 16.82 13.26
CA PRO A 18 -52.56 17.65 12.09
C PRO A 18 -51.40 18.60 11.76
N PRO A 19 -51.22 19.00 10.48
CA PRO A 19 -50.16 19.91 10.08
C PRO A 19 -50.44 21.37 10.48
N PRO A 20 -49.41 22.20 10.71
CA PRO A 20 -49.56 23.61 11.03
C PRO A 20 -49.94 24.47 9.81
N PRO A 21 -50.58 25.64 10.03
CA PRO A 21 -51.14 26.46 8.95
C PRO A 21 -50.06 27.14 8.09
N ARG A 22 -50.29 27.15 6.77
CA ARG A 22 -49.54 27.92 5.77
C ARG A 22 -50.07 29.35 5.69
N ASN A 23 -49.23 30.34 6.02
CA ASN A 23 -48.93 31.56 5.25
C ASN A 23 -48.42 32.69 6.15
N ALA A 24 -47.22 33.20 5.85
CA ALA A 24 -46.93 34.64 5.66
C ALA A 24 -45.42 34.95 5.84
N TYR A 25 -44.75 35.22 4.71
CA TYR A 25 -43.54 36.02 4.46
C TYR A 25 -42.21 35.76 5.21
N PRO A 26 -41.07 35.64 4.48
CA PRO A 26 -39.75 35.43 5.08
C PRO A 26 -39.14 36.74 5.63
N PRO A 27 -38.46 36.71 6.79
CA PRO A 27 -37.62 37.82 7.23
C PRO A 27 -36.32 37.86 6.41
N GLN A 28 -35.88 39.07 6.08
CA GLN A 28 -34.68 39.39 5.32
C GLN A 28 -33.43 38.69 5.87
N ARG A 29 -32.67 38.03 4.99
CA ARG A 29 -31.31 37.54 5.31
C ARG A 29 -30.40 38.74 5.56
N GLN A 30 -29.94 38.89 6.80
CA GLN A 30 -28.75 39.67 7.10
C GLN A 30 -27.54 38.91 6.53
N GLY A 31 -26.71 39.61 5.74
CA GLY A 31 -25.46 39.06 5.22
C GLY A 31 -24.43 38.77 6.33
N PRO A 32 -23.38 38.00 6.03
CA PRO A 32 -22.34 37.68 7.02
C PRO A 32 -21.58 38.95 7.47
N PRO A 33 -21.12 39.00 8.74
CA PRO A 33 -20.36 40.14 9.25
C PRO A 33 -18.99 40.26 8.55
N PRO A 34 -18.42 41.47 8.43
CA PRO A 34 -17.12 41.69 7.81
C PRO A 34 -15.98 41.08 8.67
N PRO A 35 -14.86 40.66 8.04
CA PRO A 35 -13.73 40.09 8.76
C PRO A 35 -13.02 41.13 9.65
N PRO A 36 -12.40 40.71 10.77
CA PRO A 36 -11.67 41.61 11.66
C PRO A 36 -10.39 42.18 11.02
N PRO A 37 -9.93 43.36 11.44
CA PRO A 37 -8.75 44.01 10.88
C PRO A 37 -7.47 43.25 11.21
N ARG A 38 -6.58 43.15 10.22
CA ARG A 38 -5.23 42.58 10.33
C ARG A 38 -4.39 43.39 11.31
N SER A 39 -3.84 42.74 12.34
CA SER A 39 -2.73 43.27 13.14
C SER A 39 -1.68 42.18 13.38
N ASP A 40 -0.45 42.56 13.05
CA ASP A 40 0.85 42.16 13.61
C ASP A 40 1.36 40.71 13.43
N TYR A 41 2.16 40.53 12.37
CA TYR A 41 3.12 39.44 12.25
C TYR A 41 4.38 39.72 13.12
N PRO A 42 4.88 38.75 13.91
CA PRO A 42 6.22 38.82 14.50
C PRO A 42 7.32 38.51 13.44
N PRO A 43 8.58 38.95 13.67
CA PRO A 43 9.59 39.06 12.62
C PRO A 43 10.14 37.71 12.13
N GLN A 44 10.42 37.66 10.82
CA GLN A 44 11.02 36.55 10.09
C GLN A 44 12.34 36.09 10.72
N ARG A 45 12.42 34.81 11.10
CA ARG A 45 13.72 34.13 11.27
C ARG A 45 14.31 33.87 9.89
N GLN A 46 15.50 34.40 9.66
CA GLN A 46 16.32 34.16 8.47
C GLN A 46 16.62 32.65 8.38
N GLY A 47 16.25 32.03 7.26
CA GLY A 47 16.66 30.66 6.93
C GLY A 47 18.17 30.57 6.66
N PRO A 48 18.76 29.36 6.73
CA PRO A 48 20.18 29.17 6.47
C PRO A 48 20.54 29.53 5.01
N PRO A 49 21.79 29.97 4.73
CA PRO A 49 22.20 30.38 3.39
C PRO A 49 22.26 29.18 2.43
N PRO A 50 22.08 29.42 1.11
CA PRO A 50 22.14 28.35 0.11
C PRO A 50 23.56 27.79 -0.03
N PRO A 51 23.71 26.50 -0.38
CA PRO A 51 25.02 25.87 -0.57
C PRO A 51 25.75 26.42 -1.81
N PRO A 52 27.10 26.33 -1.86
CA PRO A 52 27.90 26.85 -2.97
C PRO A 52 27.67 26.05 -4.27
N PRO A 53 27.86 26.67 -5.45
CA PRO A 53 27.63 26.01 -6.73
C PRO A 53 28.67 24.90 -6.96
N ARG A 54 28.20 23.68 -7.25
CA ARG A 54 29.06 22.58 -7.68
C ARG A 54 29.50 22.81 -9.13
N SER A 55 30.79 22.98 -9.34
CA SER A 55 31.44 22.87 -10.65
C SER A 55 31.70 21.39 -10.99
N ASP A 56 31.71 21.13 -12.30
CA ASP A 56 32.39 20.02 -13.00
C ASP A 56 31.66 18.67 -13.14
N TYR A 57 30.71 18.64 -14.09
CA TYR A 57 30.52 17.51 -14.99
C TYR A 57 30.51 18.01 -16.46
N PRO A 58 31.02 17.23 -17.43
CA PRO A 58 31.33 17.71 -18.78
C PRO A 58 30.07 18.00 -19.62
N PRO A 59 30.16 18.84 -20.68
CA PRO A 59 28.98 19.40 -21.33
C PRO A 59 28.17 18.34 -22.07
N ARG A 60 26.88 18.25 -21.75
CA ARG A 60 25.88 17.65 -22.65
C ARG A 60 25.71 18.56 -23.86
N HIS A 61 25.93 18.02 -25.05
CA HIS A 61 25.53 18.65 -26.30
C HIS A 61 24.03 18.98 -26.25
N GLY A 62 23.73 20.28 -26.29
CA GLY A 62 22.36 20.77 -26.44
C GLY A 62 21.86 20.44 -27.84
N TYR A 63 20.82 19.62 -27.91
CA TYR A 63 19.94 19.61 -29.08
C TYR A 63 18.96 20.76 -28.91
N GLY A 64 19.15 21.81 -29.71
CA GLY A 64 18.11 22.83 -29.93
C GLY A 64 16.87 22.20 -30.57
N PRO A 65 15.74 22.92 -30.60
CA PRO A 65 14.52 22.43 -31.25
C PRO A 65 14.81 22.10 -32.73
N PRO A 66 14.20 21.04 -33.29
CA PRO A 66 14.46 20.64 -34.66
C PRO A 66 14.02 21.75 -35.65
N PRO A 67 14.72 21.93 -36.78
CA PRO A 67 14.29 22.86 -37.80
C PRO A 67 12.94 22.41 -38.40
N PRO A 68 12.12 23.34 -38.92
CA PRO A 68 10.84 23.00 -39.53
C PRO A 68 11.05 22.13 -40.79
N ALA A 69 10.14 21.17 -40.98
CA ALA A 69 10.16 20.24 -42.10
C ALA A 69 10.13 20.96 -43.46
N PRO A 70 10.82 20.44 -44.50
CA PRO A 70 10.71 20.97 -45.84
C PRO A 70 9.32 20.68 -46.43
N PRO A 71 8.80 21.53 -47.34
CA PRO A 71 7.47 21.36 -47.91
C PRO A 71 7.37 20.09 -48.77
N PRO A 72 6.16 19.51 -48.91
CA PRO A 72 5.96 18.25 -49.63
C PRO A 72 6.27 18.42 -51.13
N GLN A 73 7.19 17.60 -51.64
CA GLN A 73 7.40 17.45 -53.08
C GLN A 73 6.22 16.68 -53.69
N GLN A 74 5.52 17.33 -54.63
CA GLN A 74 4.52 16.71 -55.48
C GLN A 74 5.17 15.63 -56.34
N GLN A 75 4.92 14.36 -56.02
CA GLN A 75 5.15 13.26 -56.96
C GLN A 75 4.01 13.23 -58.00
N GLN A 76 4.34 13.59 -59.23
CA GLN A 76 3.51 13.33 -60.40
C GLN A 76 3.37 11.82 -60.60
N GLN A 77 2.16 11.31 -60.39
CA GLN A 77 1.77 9.96 -60.81
C GLN A 77 1.64 9.91 -62.33
N GLN A 78 2.64 9.35 -63.02
CA GLN A 78 2.45 8.82 -64.37
C GLN A 78 1.89 7.40 -64.26
N ARG A 79 0.63 7.24 -64.67
CA ARG A 79 -0.03 5.95 -64.89
C ARG A 79 0.63 5.26 -66.09
N GLN A 80 1.31 4.13 -65.87
CA GLN A 80 1.71 3.23 -66.97
C GLN A 80 0.61 2.18 -67.16
N GLY A 81 0.09 2.09 -68.38
CA GLY A 81 -0.91 1.12 -68.82
C GLY A 81 -0.33 -0.28 -69.09
N PRO A 82 -1.19 -1.26 -69.45
CA PRO A 82 -0.80 -2.66 -69.62
C PRO A 82 0.11 -2.87 -70.86
N PRO A 83 0.90 -3.97 -70.89
CA PRO A 83 1.90 -4.21 -71.93
C PRO A 83 1.27 -4.52 -73.30
N PRO A 84 1.97 -4.21 -74.42
CA PRO A 84 1.48 -4.44 -75.78
C PRO A 84 1.61 -5.93 -76.21
N PRO A 85 0.81 -6.38 -77.20
CA PRO A 85 0.86 -7.74 -77.72
C PRO A 85 2.07 -7.97 -78.65
N PRO A 86 2.53 -9.24 -78.81
CA PRO A 86 3.63 -9.58 -79.72
C PRO A 86 3.22 -9.51 -81.21
N PRO A 87 4.17 -9.28 -82.13
CA PRO A 87 3.90 -9.06 -83.56
C PRO A 87 3.58 -10.37 -84.33
N PRO A 88 2.89 -10.29 -85.49
CA PRO A 88 2.47 -11.47 -86.24
C PRO A 88 3.60 -12.00 -87.12
N HIS A 89 3.95 -13.28 -86.96
CA HIS A 89 4.80 -14.01 -87.89
C HIS A 89 3.95 -14.81 -88.88
N GLY A 90 4.12 -14.48 -90.16
CA GLY A 90 3.49 -15.14 -91.29
C GLY A 90 4.03 -16.55 -91.56
N TYR A 91 3.15 -17.36 -92.14
CA TYR A 91 3.36 -18.74 -92.56
C TYR A 91 4.43 -18.88 -93.67
N GLY A 92 5.33 -19.86 -93.49
CA GLY A 92 6.19 -20.44 -94.52
C GLY A 92 6.52 -21.90 -94.17
N PRO A 93 6.54 -22.84 -95.14
CA PRO A 93 6.45 -24.28 -94.89
C PRO A 93 7.78 -24.94 -94.44
N PRO A 94 7.73 -26.15 -93.84
CA PRO A 94 8.88 -26.77 -93.17
C PRO A 94 9.79 -27.58 -94.13
N PRO A 95 11.12 -27.60 -93.90
CA PRO A 95 12.01 -28.62 -94.45
C PRO A 95 12.19 -29.85 -93.52
N PRO A 96 12.61 -31.02 -94.06
CA PRO A 96 12.41 -32.35 -93.46
C PRO A 96 13.47 -32.78 -92.41
N PRO A 97 13.22 -33.87 -91.63
CA PRO A 97 14.09 -34.32 -90.54
C PRO A 97 15.08 -35.42 -90.97
N ALA A 98 16.28 -35.42 -90.37
CA ALA A 98 17.21 -36.55 -90.36
C ALA A 98 18.21 -36.39 -89.18
N PRO A 99 18.89 -37.46 -88.73
CA PRO A 99 18.34 -38.56 -87.93
C PRO A 99 19.03 -38.72 -86.57
N SER A 100 18.37 -39.43 -85.65
CA SER A 100 18.87 -39.81 -84.32
C SER A 100 20.05 -40.79 -84.38
N PRO A 101 21.06 -40.69 -83.50
CA PRO A 101 21.99 -41.79 -83.27
C PRO A 101 21.45 -42.77 -82.22
N GLN A 102 21.56 -44.04 -82.58
CA GLN A 102 21.13 -45.22 -81.85
C GLN A 102 21.94 -45.48 -80.57
N ARG A 103 21.24 -46.10 -79.61
CA ARG A 103 21.78 -46.88 -78.48
C ARG A 103 22.98 -47.75 -78.88
N GLN A 104 24.00 -47.75 -78.05
CA GLN A 104 24.79 -48.96 -77.79
C GLN A 104 24.50 -49.47 -76.38
N GLN A 105 23.90 -50.66 -76.33
CA GLN A 105 23.87 -51.53 -75.16
C GLN A 105 25.26 -52.17 -75.02
N GLN A 106 25.93 -51.95 -73.90
CA GLN A 106 26.88 -52.92 -73.36
C GLN A 106 26.32 -53.45 -72.04
N GLN A 107 26.10 -54.76 -72.03
CA GLN A 107 25.75 -55.53 -70.85
C GLN A 107 27.03 -55.75 -70.03
N GLY A 108 27.04 -55.27 -68.79
CA GLY A 108 28.02 -55.62 -67.76
C GLY A 108 27.29 -56.27 -66.56
N PRO A 109 27.94 -57.18 -65.81
CA PRO A 109 27.26 -58.00 -64.81
C PRO A 109 26.74 -57.20 -63.62
N LEU A 110 25.55 -57.58 -63.14
CA LEU A 110 24.86 -57.04 -61.96
C LEU A 110 25.74 -57.13 -60.69
N PRO A 111 25.92 -56.05 -59.90
CA PRO A 111 26.48 -56.16 -58.56
C PRO A 111 25.43 -56.72 -57.57
N PRO A 112 25.85 -57.38 -56.50
CA PRO A 112 24.93 -58.05 -55.57
C PRO A 112 24.04 -57.03 -54.84
N LYS A 113 22.73 -57.34 -54.81
CA LYS A 113 21.71 -56.64 -54.04
C LYS A 113 21.99 -56.79 -52.55
N ASN A 114 22.82 -55.93 -51.96
CA ASN A 114 22.84 -55.72 -50.50
C ASN A 114 23.47 -54.41 -50.02
N SER A 115 23.65 -53.40 -50.87
CA SER A 115 24.15 -52.07 -50.48
C SER A 115 23.09 -50.94 -50.51
N TYR A 116 21.88 -51.21 -51.02
CA TYR A 116 20.82 -50.19 -51.10
C TYR A 116 20.00 -49.98 -49.83
N LEU A 117 20.11 -50.87 -48.83
CA LEU A 117 19.43 -50.72 -47.54
C LEU A 117 20.23 -49.92 -46.50
N GLN A 118 21.51 -49.65 -46.75
CA GLN A 118 22.35 -48.89 -45.80
C GLN A 118 22.66 -47.46 -46.26
N GLN A 119 22.39 -47.11 -47.52
CA GLN A 119 22.46 -45.73 -48.02
C GLN A 119 21.12 -44.98 -48.06
N GLN A 120 19.99 -45.65 -47.79
CA GLN A 120 18.70 -44.99 -47.58
C GLN A 120 18.43 -44.59 -46.11
N GLN A 121 19.32 -44.92 -45.16
CA GLN A 121 19.22 -44.45 -43.77
C GLN A 121 19.95 -43.13 -43.48
N GLN A 122 20.53 -42.46 -44.48
CA GLN A 122 21.22 -41.17 -44.30
C GLN A 122 20.66 -40.01 -45.14
N GLN A 123 19.45 -40.15 -45.70
CA GLN A 123 18.70 -39.04 -46.31
C GLN A 123 17.39 -38.71 -45.57
N GLN A 124 17.36 -38.95 -44.26
CA GLN A 124 16.49 -38.13 -43.42
C GLN A 124 17.23 -36.83 -43.17
N GLY A 125 16.97 -35.82 -44.01
CA GLY A 125 17.15 -34.44 -43.57
C GLY A 125 16.41 -34.26 -42.22
N PRO A 126 16.80 -33.28 -41.39
CA PRO A 126 16.13 -33.06 -40.11
C PRO A 126 14.61 -33.09 -40.34
N PRO A 127 13.83 -33.76 -39.46
CA PRO A 127 12.39 -33.82 -39.62
C PRO A 127 11.87 -32.40 -39.91
N PRO A 128 10.88 -32.22 -40.82
CA PRO A 128 10.27 -30.91 -41.00
C PRO A 128 9.92 -30.39 -39.60
N PRO A 129 10.29 -29.14 -39.25
CA PRO A 129 10.11 -28.64 -37.90
C PRO A 129 8.66 -28.93 -37.51
N GLU A 130 8.47 -29.67 -36.41
CA GLU A 130 7.13 -29.90 -35.87
C GLU A 130 6.39 -28.57 -35.90
N PRO A 131 5.13 -28.53 -36.38
CA PRO A 131 4.39 -27.28 -36.43
C PRO A 131 4.47 -26.65 -35.04
N ALA A 132 5.15 -25.49 -34.97
CA ALA A 132 5.45 -24.82 -33.71
C ALA A 132 4.18 -24.81 -32.86
N ALA A 133 4.30 -25.32 -31.62
CA ALA A 133 3.15 -25.51 -30.75
C ALA A 133 2.31 -24.23 -30.73
N GLY A 134 1.01 -24.40 -30.93
CA GLY A 134 0.08 -23.29 -31.04
C GLY A 134 -0.14 -22.57 -29.70
N PRO A 135 -0.71 -21.35 -29.74
CA PRO A 135 -0.99 -20.53 -28.57
C PRO A 135 -1.86 -21.26 -27.53
N GLU A 136 -2.76 -22.13 -27.98
CA GLU A 136 -3.65 -22.92 -27.11
C GLU A 136 -2.88 -23.78 -26.09
N LYS A 137 -1.75 -24.37 -26.50
CA LYS A 137 -0.94 -25.21 -25.61
C LYS A 137 -0.23 -24.39 -24.54
N LEU A 138 0.20 -23.17 -24.87
CA LEU A 138 0.78 -22.23 -23.91
C LEU A 138 -0.26 -21.83 -22.86
N ILE A 139 -1.46 -21.45 -23.30
CA ILE A 139 -2.57 -21.05 -22.42
C ILE A 139 -2.99 -22.20 -21.50
N ALA A 140 -3.11 -23.42 -22.02
CA ALA A 140 -3.45 -24.60 -21.23
C ALA A 140 -2.44 -24.83 -20.10
N LEU A 141 -1.14 -24.80 -20.39
CA LEU A 141 -0.09 -24.97 -19.38
C LEU A 141 -0.12 -23.85 -18.32
N CYS A 142 -0.42 -22.61 -18.71
CA CYS A 142 -0.57 -21.50 -17.78
C CYS A 142 -1.74 -21.73 -16.81
N ARG A 143 -2.88 -22.20 -17.30
CA ARG A 143 -4.08 -22.51 -16.49
C ARG A 143 -3.87 -23.70 -15.56
N GLU A 144 -3.00 -24.63 -15.93
CA GLU A 144 -2.55 -25.73 -15.08
C GLU A 144 -1.51 -25.30 -14.02
N GLY A 145 -1.08 -24.03 -14.00
CA GLY A 145 -0.05 -23.53 -13.07
C GLY A 145 1.37 -23.93 -13.45
N ARG A 146 1.59 -24.49 -14.64
CA ARG A 146 2.88 -24.98 -15.14
C ARG A 146 3.63 -23.88 -15.91
N ALA A 147 3.79 -22.73 -15.26
CA ALA A 147 4.36 -21.52 -15.87
C ALA A 147 5.75 -21.78 -16.49
N LYS A 148 6.64 -22.49 -15.79
CA LYS A 148 8.00 -22.77 -16.27
C LYS A 148 8.02 -23.56 -17.58
N GLU A 149 7.19 -24.60 -17.66
CA GLU A 149 7.08 -25.43 -18.86
C GLU A 149 6.47 -24.65 -20.03
N ALA A 150 5.51 -23.76 -19.75
CA ALA A 150 4.96 -22.87 -20.77
C ALA A 150 6.04 -21.90 -21.31
N VAL A 151 6.90 -21.36 -20.44
CA VAL A 151 8.03 -20.51 -20.85
C VAL A 151 9.08 -21.29 -21.62
N GLU A 152 9.42 -22.51 -21.22
CA GLU A 152 10.33 -23.39 -21.99
C GLU A 152 9.78 -23.70 -23.38
N LEU A 153 8.46 -23.90 -23.50
CA LEU A 153 7.81 -24.13 -24.78
C LEU A 153 7.86 -22.89 -25.66
N LEU A 154 7.71 -21.70 -25.08
CA LEU A 154 7.93 -20.43 -25.77
C LEU A 154 9.39 -20.28 -26.25
N GLU A 155 10.38 -20.64 -25.42
CA GLU A 155 11.80 -20.64 -25.78
C GLU A 155 12.12 -21.60 -26.93
N LYS A 156 11.40 -22.72 -27.04
CA LYS A 156 11.49 -23.67 -28.16
C LYS A 156 10.83 -23.17 -29.45
N GLY A 157 10.28 -21.96 -29.46
CA GLY A 157 9.71 -21.31 -30.65
C GLY A 157 8.21 -21.53 -30.84
N ALA A 158 7.46 -21.87 -29.78
CA ALA A 158 6.01 -21.91 -29.84
C ALA A 158 5.42 -20.55 -30.21
N ARG A 159 4.31 -20.55 -30.96
CA ARG A 159 3.65 -19.32 -31.40
C ARG A 159 2.81 -18.77 -30.26
N ALA A 160 3.11 -17.54 -29.84
CA ALA A 160 2.31 -16.80 -28.87
C ALA A 160 1.55 -15.67 -29.56
N ASP A 161 0.29 -15.51 -29.18
CA ASP A 161 -0.55 -14.35 -29.48
C ASP A 161 -0.73 -13.47 -28.23
N ALA A 162 -1.48 -12.38 -28.36
CA ALA A 162 -1.76 -11.48 -27.23
C ALA A 162 -2.38 -12.22 -26.02
N ALA A 163 -3.32 -13.14 -26.26
CA ALA A 163 -3.96 -13.93 -25.21
C ALA A 163 -2.95 -14.87 -24.52
N SER A 164 -2.06 -15.49 -25.28
CA SER A 164 -0.97 -16.31 -24.76
C SER A 164 -0.05 -15.51 -23.85
N PHE A 165 0.37 -14.32 -24.28
CA PHE A 165 1.22 -13.44 -23.47
C PHE A 165 0.52 -12.98 -22.19
N TYR A 166 -0.78 -12.67 -22.25
CA TYR A 166 -1.58 -12.29 -21.09
C TYR A 166 -1.65 -13.41 -20.04
N GLU A 167 -1.91 -14.65 -20.47
CA GLU A 167 -1.99 -15.83 -19.60
C GLU A 167 -0.60 -16.23 -19.06
N LEU A 168 0.44 -16.16 -19.90
CA LEU A 168 1.83 -16.42 -19.50
C LEU A 168 2.31 -15.45 -18.43
N ALA A 169 2.04 -14.14 -18.60
CA ALA A 169 2.34 -13.15 -17.58
C ALA A 169 1.57 -13.47 -16.29
N GLY A 170 0.26 -13.74 -16.40
CA GLY A 170 -0.61 -14.09 -15.28
C GLY A 170 -0.13 -15.30 -14.46
N ALA A 171 0.41 -16.31 -15.13
CA ALA A 171 0.99 -17.50 -14.51
C ALA A 171 2.29 -17.18 -13.73
N CYS A 172 2.96 -16.08 -14.06
CA CYS A 172 4.18 -15.60 -13.41
C CYS A 172 3.89 -14.51 -12.34
N SER A 173 2.86 -14.70 -11.51
CA SER A 173 2.38 -13.70 -10.54
C SER A 173 3.14 -13.69 -9.20
N THR A 174 4.08 -14.60 -8.99
CA THR A 174 4.81 -14.74 -7.70
C THR A 174 6.25 -14.26 -7.82
N PRO A 175 6.86 -13.73 -6.75
CA PRO A 175 8.26 -13.27 -6.78
C PRO A 175 9.27 -14.35 -7.22
N LYS A 176 8.94 -15.64 -7.01
CA LYS A 176 9.77 -16.78 -7.42
C LYS A 176 9.84 -16.98 -8.94
N LEU A 177 8.88 -16.41 -9.68
CA LEU A 177 8.76 -16.53 -11.14
C LEU A 177 9.09 -15.21 -11.86
N LEU A 178 9.81 -14.30 -11.18
CA LEU A 178 10.17 -13.01 -11.75
C LEU A 178 11.09 -13.14 -12.98
N GLU A 179 12.01 -14.11 -12.99
CA GLU A 179 12.89 -14.33 -14.14
C GLU A 179 12.12 -14.88 -15.34
N GLU A 180 11.15 -15.76 -15.11
CA GLU A 180 10.22 -16.27 -16.10
C GLU A 180 9.35 -15.14 -16.66
N LEU A 181 8.82 -14.25 -15.81
CA LEU A 181 8.08 -13.06 -16.24
C LEU A 181 8.95 -12.17 -17.15
N ARG A 182 10.22 -11.95 -16.80
CA ARG A 182 11.16 -11.16 -17.62
C ARG A 182 11.42 -11.82 -18.97
N LYS A 183 11.60 -13.14 -19.01
CA LYS A 183 11.75 -13.89 -20.27
C LYS A 183 10.53 -13.71 -21.17
N VAL A 184 9.32 -13.93 -20.64
CA VAL A 184 8.08 -13.75 -21.41
C VAL A 184 7.97 -12.30 -21.92
N HIS A 185 8.33 -11.32 -21.09
CA HIS A 185 8.30 -9.92 -21.50
C HIS A 185 9.29 -9.63 -22.64
N ASP A 186 10.51 -10.18 -22.60
CA ASP A 186 11.47 -10.05 -23.70
C ASP A 186 10.94 -10.62 -25.02
N TYR A 187 10.19 -11.73 -24.97
CA TYR A 187 9.49 -12.27 -26.13
C TYR A 187 8.35 -11.36 -26.60
N LEU A 188 7.56 -10.78 -25.68
CA LEU A 188 6.51 -9.83 -26.02
C LEU A 188 7.08 -8.63 -26.78
N LEU A 189 8.19 -8.05 -26.30
CA LEU A 189 8.83 -6.86 -26.89
C LEU A 189 9.31 -7.09 -28.33
N ARG A 190 9.62 -8.34 -28.69
CA ARG A 190 10.02 -8.76 -30.06
C ARG A 190 8.84 -9.18 -30.93
N SER A 191 7.65 -9.26 -30.36
CA SER A 191 6.42 -9.69 -31.03
C SER A 191 5.65 -8.50 -31.63
N PRO A 192 4.68 -8.74 -32.53
CA PRO A 192 3.80 -7.67 -33.02
C PRO A 192 2.88 -7.11 -31.92
N PHE A 193 2.75 -7.79 -30.78
CA PHE A 193 1.87 -7.41 -29.67
C PHE A 193 2.54 -6.49 -28.63
N ARG A 194 3.78 -6.03 -28.88
CA ARG A 194 4.53 -5.16 -27.96
C ARG A 194 3.80 -3.88 -27.53
N ALA A 195 2.89 -3.38 -28.37
CA ALA A 195 2.10 -2.17 -28.12
C ALA A 195 0.69 -2.48 -27.58
N ASP A 196 0.35 -3.74 -27.33
CA ASP A 196 -0.98 -4.12 -26.84
C ASP A 196 -1.17 -3.63 -25.40
N LEU A 197 -2.15 -2.73 -25.20
CA LEU A 197 -2.43 -2.08 -23.92
C LEU A 197 -2.81 -3.09 -22.83
N GLN A 198 -3.65 -4.08 -23.16
CA GLN A 198 -4.15 -5.06 -22.18
C GLN A 198 -3.04 -6.00 -21.74
N VAL A 199 -2.20 -6.45 -22.68
CA VAL A 199 -1.02 -7.27 -22.35
C VAL A 199 -0.04 -6.46 -21.52
N ASN A 200 0.29 -5.22 -21.89
CA ASN A 200 1.20 -4.39 -21.11
C ASN A 200 0.68 -4.12 -19.69
N ASN A 201 -0.61 -3.79 -19.53
CA ASN A 201 -1.24 -3.64 -18.22
C ASN A 201 -1.10 -4.91 -17.37
N ARG A 202 -1.25 -6.10 -17.97
CA ARG A 202 -1.00 -7.37 -17.29
C ARG A 202 0.44 -7.49 -16.80
N PHE A 203 1.43 -7.09 -17.61
CA PHE A 203 2.84 -7.07 -17.17
C PHE A 203 3.08 -6.08 -16.02
N LEU A 204 2.47 -4.89 -16.05
CA LEU A 204 2.54 -3.93 -14.93
C LEU A 204 2.02 -4.54 -13.63
N GLU A 205 0.84 -5.15 -13.68
CA GLU A 205 0.22 -5.85 -12.54
C GLU A 205 1.14 -6.95 -11.98
N MET A 206 1.71 -7.78 -12.86
CA MET A 206 2.57 -8.89 -12.43
C MET A 206 3.92 -8.43 -11.88
N TYR A 207 4.54 -7.41 -12.48
CA TYR A 207 5.76 -6.83 -11.91
C TYR A 207 5.51 -6.20 -10.54
N GLY A 208 4.37 -5.53 -10.35
CA GLY A 208 3.93 -5.00 -9.06
C GLY A 208 3.81 -6.10 -8.00
N ARG A 209 3.13 -7.21 -8.32
CA ARG A 209 3.02 -8.38 -7.43
C ARG A 209 4.36 -9.06 -7.12
N CYS A 210 5.29 -9.05 -8.06
CA CYS A 210 6.64 -9.57 -7.84
C CYS A 210 7.56 -8.59 -7.09
N GLY A 211 7.09 -7.37 -6.79
CA GLY A 211 7.86 -6.30 -6.16
C GLY A 211 8.94 -5.66 -7.05
N ASN A 212 8.94 -5.92 -8.36
CA ASN A 212 9.91 -5.34 -9.29
C ASN A 212 9.38 -4.05 -9.93
N MET A 213 9.22 -3.01 -9.10
CA MET A 213 8.70 -1.71 -9.56
C MET A 213 9.61 -1.00 -10.56
N THR A 214 10.89 -1.35 -10.63
CA THR A 214 11.80 -0.81 -11.65
C THR A 214 11.42 -1.28 -13.06
N HIS A 215 11.11 -2.56 -13.24
CA HIS A 215 10.64 -3.07 -14.54
C HIS A 215 9.21 -2.61 -14.84
N ALA A 216 8.33 -2.56 -13.84
CA ALA A 216 6.98 -2.00 -14.01
C ALA A 216 7.05 -0.56 -14.55
N ARG A 217 7.87 0.31 -13.93
CA ARG A 217 8.04 1.70 -14.39
C ARG A 217 8.59 1.80 -15.80
N ARG A 218 9.63 1.03 -16.12
CA ARG A 218 10.20 1.00 -17.48
C ARG A 218 9.17 0.59 -18.52
N THR A 219 8.36 -0.42 -18.21
CA THR A 219 7.29 -0.89 -19.09
C THR A 219 6.30 0.25 -19.31
N PHE A 220 5.79 0.84 -18.22
CA PHE A 220 4.83 1.94 -18.24
C PHE A 220 5.33 3.16 -19.03
N ASP A 221 6.61 3.51 -18.90
CA ASP A 221 7.23 4.64 -19.65
C ASP A 221 7.29 4.42 -21.15
N HIS A 222 7.43 3.18 -21.60
CA HIS A 222 7.56 2.83 -23.02
C HIS A 222 6.22 2.45 -23.66
N MET A 223 5.12 2.43 -22.89
CA MET A 223 3.79 2.21 -23.44
C MET A 223 3.39 3.39 -24.34
N PRO A 224 2.96 3.14 -25.59
CA PRO A 224 2.54 4.21 -26.50
C PRO A 224 1.26 4.89 -26.01
N ASP A 225 0.33 4.10 -25.51
CA ASP A 225 -0.94 4.53 -24.94
C ASP A 225 -1.06 4.03 -23.51
N ARG A 226 -1.67 4.84 -22.63
CA ARG A 226 -1.94 4.52 -21.22
C ARG A 226 -3.35 4.95 -20.88
N ASP A 227 -4.12 4.03 -20.30
CA ASP A 227 -5.47 4.32 -19.82
C ASP A 227 -5.49 4.45 -18.30
N MET A 228 -6.67 4.74 -17.73
CA MET A 228 -6.82 4.86 -16.27
C MET A 228 -6.38 3.59 -15.54
N ALA A 229 -6.57 2.41 -16.15
CA ALA A 229 -6.11 1.15 -15.57
C ALA A 229 -4.58 1.07 -15.51
N SER A 230 -3.86 1.50 -16.54
CA SER A 230 -2.39 1.59 -16.52
C SER A 230 -1.88 2.44 -15.36
N TRP A 231 -2.51 3.61 -15.14
CA TRP A 231 -2.14 4.51 -14.04
C TRP A 231 -2.47 3.92 -12.67
N HIS A 232 -3.68 3.36 -12.52
CA HIS A 232 -4.11 2.72 -11.28
C HIS A 232 -3.20 1.56 -10.89
N LEU A 233 -2.83 0.68 -11.83
CA LEU A 233 -1.93 -0.45 -11.58
C LEU A 233 -0.56 0.02 -11.08
N MET A 234 -0.06 1.14 -11.61
CA MET A 234 1.23 1.67 -11.17
C MET A 234 1.16 2.35 -9.81
N ILE A 235 0.10 3.13 -9.52
CA ILE A 235 -0.11 3.75 -8.20
C ILE A 235 -0.26 2.64 -7.14
N GLU A 236 -1.12 1.65 -7.41
CA GLU A 236 -1.33 0.46 -6.56
C GLU A 236 -0.02 -0.32 -6.36
N GLY A 237 0.73 -0.56 -7.44
CA GLY A 237 2.01 -1.26 -7.38
C GLY A 237 3.04 -0.54 -6.52
N TYR A 238 3.14 0.79 -6.61
CA TYR A 238 4.05 1.57 -5.76
C TYR A 238 3.59 1.56 -4.29
N ALA A 239 2.31 1.82 -4.02
CA ALA A 239 1.76 1.84 -2.66
C ALA A 239 1.92 0.49 -1.96
N GLY A 240 1.50 -0.60 -2.60
CA GLY A 240 1.57 -1.97 -2.04
C GLY A 240 2.99 -2.50 -1.84
N ASN A 241 4.01 -1.86 -2.44
CA ASN A 241 5.43 -2.17 -2.22
C ASN A 241 6.12 -1.18 -1.26
N GLY A 242 5.35 -0.39 -0.49
CA GLY A 242 5.89 0.54 0.51
C GLY A 242 6.54 1.79 -0.08
N LEU A 243 6.25 2.12 -1.35
CA LEU A 243 6.79 3.29 -2.06
C LEU A 243 5.72 4.37 -2.20
N GLY A 244 5.09 4.75 -1.08
CA GLY A 244 3.97 5.68 -1.03
C GLY A 244 4.23 7.03 -1.73
N ASP A 245 5.39 7.65 -1.48
CA ASP A 245 5.77 8.92 -2.10
C ASP A 245 5.81 8.84 -3.63
N ALA A 246 6.32 7.73 -4.17
CA ALA A 246 6.37 7.50 -5.62
C ALA A 246 4.97 7.30 -6.21
N ALA A 247 4.06 6.67 -5.47
CA ALA A 247 2.67 6.52 -5.86
C ALA A 247 1.95 7.89 -5.91
N LEU A 248 2.14 8.74 -4.90
CA LEU A 248 1.59 10.11 -4.87
C LEU A 248 2.14 10.97 -6.00
N GLN A 249 3.44 10.88 -6.27
CA GLN A 249 4.05 11.58 -7.40
C GLN A 249 3.44 11.15 -8.74
N LEU A 250 3.10 9.86 -8.88
CA LEU A 250 2.45 9.32 -10.08
C LEU A 250 0.99 9.78 -10.21
N PHE A 251 0.27 9.92 -9.09
CA PHE A 251 -1.05 10.54 -9.09
C PHE A 251 -1.00 12.00 -9.59
N GLU A 252 0.01 12.77 -9.18
CA GLU A 252 0.20 14.13 -9.68
C GLU A 252 0.57 14.16 -11.18
N ASP A 253 1.34 13.18 -11.67
CA ASP A 253 1.61 13.02 -13.11
C ASP A 253 0.32 12.70 -13.88
N MET A 254 -0.52 11.80 -13.35
CA MET A 254 -1.80 11.40 -13.93
C MET A 254 -2.72 12.62 -14.14
N LYS A 255 -2.84 13.49 -13.11
CA LYS A 255 -3.59 14.75 -13.20
C LYS A 255 -2.99 15.71 -14.24
N ARG A 256 -1.67 15.82 -14.32
CA ARG A 256 -0.97 16.65 -15.33
C ARG A 256 -1.21 16.18 -16.76
N CYS A 257 -1.47 14.88 -16.96
CA CYS A 257 -1.91 14.34 -18.25
C CYS A 257 -3.40 14.64 -18.56
N GLY A 258 -4.10 15.40 -17.73
CA GLY A 258 -5.49 15.80 -17.94
C GLY A 258 -6.50 14.71 -17.59
N MET A 259 -6.08 13.65 -16.90
CA MET A 259 -6.97 12.56 -16.51
C MET A 259 -7.71 12.91 -15.22
N ALA A 260 -9.04 12.83 -15.26
CA ALA A 260 -9.87 13.12 -14.10
C ALA A 260 -9.77 11.98 -13.05
N PRO A 261 -9.47 12.29 -11.78
CA PRO A 261 -9.56 11.32 -10.70
C PRO A 261 -10.95 10.70 -10.60
N THR A 262 -11.00 9.44 -10.19
CA THR A 262 -12.24 8.67 -9.92
C THR A 262 -12.26 8.20 -8.47
N ALA A 263 -13.38 7.68 -7.99
CA ALA A 263 -13.47 7.08 -6.64
C ALA A 263 -12.34 6.06 -6.40
N ARG A 264 -12.14 5.11 -7.32
CA ARG A 264 -11.01 4.15 -7.25
C ARG A 264 -9.64 4.85 -7.16
N THR A 265 -9.46 6.00 -7.82
CA THR A 265 -8.21 6.76 -7.76
C THR A 265 -7.93 7.22 -6.33
N PHE A 266 -8.95 7.75 -5.63
CA PHE A 266 -8.79 8.22 -4.26
C PHE A 266 -8.53 7.10 -3.27
N VAL A 267 -9.11 5.91 -3.46
CA VAL A 267 -8.72 4.71 -2.68
C VAL A 267 -7.22 4.44 -2.79
N LEU A 268 -6.68 4.46 -4.01
CA LEU A 268 -5.25 4.21 -4.24
C LEU A 268 -4.36 5.33 -3.67
N VAL A 269 -4.80 6.57 -3.73
CA VAL A 269 -4.10 7.72 -3.13
C VAL A 269 -4.08 7.61 -1.60
N LEU A 270 -5.18 7.21 -0.98
CA LEU A 270 -5.25 7.00 0.47
C LEU A 270 -4.34 5.85 0.92
N ASP A 271 -4.31 4.72 0.19
CA ASP A 271 -3.33 3.66 0.47
C ASP A 271 -1.89 4.14 0.27
N ALA A 272 -1.61 4.94 -0.77
CA ALA A 272 -0.29 5.56 -0.94
C ALA A 272 0.09 6.46 0.25
N CYS A 273 -0.84 7.28 0.76
CA CYS A 273 -0.65 8.07 1.98
C CYS A 273 -0.36 7.16 3.19
N ALA A 274 -1.07 6.04 3.32
CA ALA A 274 -0.90 5.10 4.42
C ALA A 274 0.49 4.44 4.41
N ASN A 275 1.08 4.25 3.24
CA ASN A 275 2.43 3.71 3.06
C ASN A 275 3.54 4.79 2.99
N SER A 276 3.19 6.07 3.17
CA SER A 276 4.14 7.20 3.28
C SER A 276 4.00 7.99 4.59
N GLU A 277 3.15 7.53 5.51
CA GLU A 277 2.81 8.23 6.77
C GLU A 277 2.28 9.68 6.55
N ALA A 278 1.69 9.94 5.38
CA ALA A 278 1.22 11.25 4.93
C ALA A 278 -0.22 11.53 5.42
N ILE A 279 -0.40 11.69 6.74
CA ILE A 279 -1.72 11.82 7.38
C ILE A 279 -2.43 13.09 6.92
N GLU A 280 -1.74 14.23 6.91
CA GLU A 280 -2.35 15.53 6.56
C GLU A 280 -2.82 15.51 5.10
N GLU A 281 -1.99 15.00 4.20
CA GLU A 281 -2.30 14.82 2.78
C GLU A 281 -3.50 13.90 2.56
N ALA A 282 -3.61 12.81 3.33
CA ALA A 282 -4.75 11.90 3.23
C ALA A 282 -6.09 12.62 3.48
N PHE A 283 -6.17 13.43 4.54
CA PHE A 283 -7.38 14.21 4.83
C PHE A 283 -7.63 15.31 3.79
N LEU A 284 -6.57 15.93 3.26
CA LEU A 284 -6.70 16.90 2.17
C LEU A 284 -7.27 16.24 0.90
N TYR A 285 -6.78 15.07 0.53
CA TYR A 285 -7.29 14.33 -0.64
C TYR A 285 -8.72 13.81 -0.41
N PHE A 286 -9.03 13.36 0.80
CA PHE A 286 -10.38 12.92 1.17
C PHE A 286 -11.41 14.05 1.04
N ASP A 287 -11.09 15.26 1.50
CA ASP A 287 -11.97 16.43 1.35
C ASP A 287 -12.02 16.93 -0.10
N ALA A 288 -10.88 16.97 -0.79
CA ALA A 288 -10.79 17.36 -2.19
C ALA A 288 -11.62 16.46 -3.10
N MET A 289 -11.78 15.18 -2.77
CA MET A 289 -12.61 14.24 -3.52
C MET A 289 -14.06 14.76 -3.67
N SER A 290 -14.68 15.22 -2.59
CA SER A 290 -16.02 15.79 -2.63
C SER A 290 -16.01 17.21 -3.19
N ARG A 291 -15.11 18.06 -2.68
CA ARG A 291 -15.12 19.50 -2.94
C ARG A 291 -14.69 19.86 -4.36
N ASP A 292 -13.63 19.22 -4.85
CA ASP A 292 -12.96 19.61 -6.09
C ASP A 292 -13.34 18.66 -7.26
N HIS A 293 -13.77 17.43 -6.95
CA HIS A 293 -14.12 16.42 -7.95
C HIS A 293 -15.59 15.97 -7.94
N GLY A 294 -16.38 16.37 -6.94
CA GLY A 294 -17.80 16.01 -6.84
C GLY A 294 -18.04 14.50 -6.65
N ILE A 295 -17.06 13.79 -6.07
CA ILE A 295 -17.13 12.35 -5.81
C ILE A 295 -17.48 12.16 -4.34
N GLU A 296 -18.58 11.44 -4.08
CA GLU A 296 -19.02 11.16 -2.71
C GLU A 296 -18.18 10.03 -2.07
N PRO A 297 -17.69 10.19 -0.83
CA PRO A 297 -16.98 9.15 -0.07
C PRO A 297 -17.80 7.89 0.13
N GLY A 298 -17.43 6.84 -0.58
CA GLY A 298 -17.81 5.45 -0.29
C GLY A 298 -17.05 4.86 0.90
N MET A 299 -17.49 3.69 1.37
CA MET A 299 -16.94 2.99 2.54
C MET A 299 -15.43 2.73 2.43
N GLU A 300 -14.96 2.36 1.25
CA GLU A 300 -13.57 2.13 0.91
C GLU A 300 -12.67 3.35 1.18
N HIS A 301 -13.20 4.57 1.03
CA HIS A 301 -12.44 5.79 1.34
C HIS A 301 -12.30 6.02 2.84
N TYR A 302 -13.36 5.74 3.62
CA TYR A 302 -13.30 5.82 5.08
C TYR A 302 -12.35 4.78 5.66
N VAL A 303 -12.36 3.56 5.11
CA VAL A 303 -11.37 2.52 5.45
C VAL A 303 -9.96 3.01 5.12
N GLY A 304 -9.75 3.65 3.96
CA GLY A 304 -8.47 4.26 3.61
C GLY A 304 -7.95 5.24 4.67
N ILE A 305 -8.81 6.12 5.22
CA ILE A 305 -8.43 7.03 6.32
C ILE A 305 -8.05 6.27 7.60
N ILE A 306 -8.81 5.23 7.94
CA ILE A 306 -8.53 4.38 9.11
C ILE A 306 -7.17 3.68 8.94
N GLU A 307 -6.86 3.20 7.73
CA GLU A 307 -5.58 2.57 7.40
C GLU A 307 -4.41 3.56 7.46
N VAL A 308 -4.60 4.80 6.97
CA VAL A 308 -3.60 5.87 7.11
C VAL A 308 -3.25 6.10 8.58
N LEU A 309 -4.26 6.28 9.43
CA LEU A 309 -4.07 6.49 10.86
C LEU A 309 -3.41 5.27 11.52
N GLY A 310 -3.93 4.07 11.26
CA GLY A 310 -3.44 2.85 11.90
C GLY A 310 -2.02 2.43 11.48
N LYS A 311 -1.68 2.54 10.18
CA LYS A 311 -0.30 2.24 9.70
C LYS A 311 0.71 3.26 10.22
N SER A 312 0.28 4.51 10.44
CA SER A 312 1.11 5.56 11.04
C SER A 312 1.19 5.47 12.58
N GLY A 313 0.58 4.46 13.20
CA GLY A 313 0.60 4.23 14.65
C GLY A 313 -0.42 5.04 15.48
N HIS A 314 -1.33 5.76 14.81
CA HIS A 314 -2.39 6.59 15.39
C HIS A 314 -3.68 5.78 15.63
N LEU A 315 -3.56 4.66 16.33
CA LEU A 315 -4.69 3.74 16.57
C LEU A 315 -5.81 4.33 17.41
N ASN A 316 -5.51 5.23 18.36
CA ASN A 316 -6.54 5.90 19.15
C ASN A 316 -7.36 6.84 18.27
N GLU A 317 -6.69 7.65 17.43
CA GLU A 317 -7.38 8.52 16.48
C GLU A 317 -8.20 7.72 15.47
N ALA A 318 -7.71 6.55 15.04
CA ALA A 318 -8.48 5.64 14.17
C ALA A 318 -9.78 5.16 14.83
N VAL A 319 -9.74 4.78 16.11
CA VAL A 319 -10.94 4.40 16.88
C VAL A 319 -11.89 5.59 17.06
N GLU A 320 -11.37 6.76 17.41
CA GLU A 320 -12.17 7.97 17.54
C GLU A 320 -12.83 8.37 16.20
N TYR A 321 -12.12 8.19 15.09
CA TYR A 321 -12.67 8.41 13.76
C TYR A 321 -13.81 7.45 13.44
N ILE A 322 -13.66 6.16 13.77
CA ILE A 322 -14.72 5.15 13.62
C ILE A 322 -15.97 5.53 14.42
N GLU A 323 -15.81 6.02 15.65
CA GLU A 323 -16.92 6.45 16.51
C GLU A 323 -17.67 7.67 15.97
N LYS A 324 -17.03 8.47 15.10
CA LYS A 324 -17.61 9.66 14.46
C LYS A 324 -18.14 9.40 13.05
N LEU A 325 -18.10 8.16 12.56
CA LEU A 325 -18.58 7.84 11.22
C LEU A 325 -20.08 8.19 11.08
N PRO A 326 -20.50 8.68 9.90
CA PRO A 326 -21.89 9.07 9.66
C PRO A 326 -22.84 7.86 9.49
N PHE A 327 -22.33 6.63 9.62
CA PHE A 327 -23.05 5.38 9.47
C PHE A 327 -22.50 4.33 10.44
N GLU A 328 -23.25 3.24 10.65
CA GLU A 328 -22.81 2.15 11.52
C GLU A 328 -21.60 1.40 10.90
N PRO A 329 -20.51 1.22 11.67
CA PRO A 329 -19.34 0.49 11.18
C PRO A 329 -19.67 -0.99 10.91
N ASN A 330 -19.35 -1.45 9.70
CA ASN A 330 -19.62 -2.83 9.28
C ASN A 330 -18.38 -3.73 9.44
N ALA A 331 -18.50 -4.98 8.99
CA ALA A 331 -17.43 -5.98 9.11
C ALA A 331 -16.11 -5.55 8.46
N MET A 332 -16.14 -4.82 7.35
CA MET A 332 -14.93 -4.36 6.65
C MET A 332 -14.10 -3.40 7.51
N ILE A 333 -14.76 -2.45 8.19
CA ILE A 333 -14.10 -1.49 9.09
C ILE A 333 -13.46 -2.21 10.28
N TRP A 334 -14.18 -3.14 10.91
CA TRP A 334 -13.65 -3.87 12.05
C TRP A 334 -12.56 -4.88 11.66
N GLU A 335 -12.61 -5.47 10.46
CA GLU A 335 -11.52 -6.29 9.90
C GLU A 335 -10.26 -5.46 9.65
N SER A 336 -10.40 -4.27 9.08
CA SER A 336 -9.27 -3.35 8.90
C SER A 336 -8.67 -2.96 10.24
N LEU A 337 -9.48 -2.54 11.22
CA LEU A 337 -9.02 -2.21 12.57
C LEU A 337 -8.34 -3.38 13.28
N LEU A 338 -8.87 -4.60 13.13
CA LEU A 338 -8.27 -5.81 13.68
C LEU A 338 -6.87 -6.06 13.10
N ASN A 339 -6.71 -5.93 11.78
CA ASN A 339 -5.42 -6.08 11.13
C ASN A 339 -4.42 -5.02 11.60
N LEU A 340 -4.87 -3.76 11.72
CA LEU A 340 -4.04 -2.66 12.22
C LEU A 340 -3.64 -2.87 13.69
N ALA A 341 -4.55 -3.36 14.53
CA ALA A 341 -4.27 -3.70 15.94
C ALA A 341 -3.20 -4.81 16.03
N ARG A 342 -3.31 -5.86 15.22
CA ARG A 342 -2.31 -6.94 15.14
C ARG A 342 -0.95 -6.44 14.67
N MET A 343 -0.92 -5.60 13.64
CA MET A 343 0.32 -5.02 13.10
C MET A 343 1.04 -4.17 14.16
N ASN A 344 0.30 -3.44 14.99
CA ASN A 344 0.84 -2.58 16.04
C ASN A 344 1.02 -3.30 17.40
N GLY A 345 0.51 -4.53 17.55
CA GLY A 345 0.57 -5.30 18.79
C GLY A 345 -0.37 -4.82 19.91
N ASP A 346 -1.48 -4.15 19.58
CA ASP A 346 -2.50 -3.74 20.55
C ASP A 346 -3.51 -4.87 20.79
N ILE A 347 -3.18 -5.74 21.76
CA ILE A 347 -3.96 -6.93 22.11
C ILE A 347 -5.37 -6.56 22.59
N ASP A 348 -5.53 -5.45 23.33
CA ASP A 348 -6.84 -5.03 23.84
C ASP A 348 -7.75 -4.59 22.68
N LEU A 349 -7.19 -3.89 21.70
CA LEU A 349 -7.93 -3.44 20.53
C LEU A 349 -8.25 -4.59 19.58
N GLU A 350 -7.31 -5.53 19.42
CA GLU A 350 -7.52 -6.79 18.71
C GLU A 350 -8.72 -7.55 19.32
N ASP A 351 -8.72 -7.75 20.64
CA ASP A 351 -9.81 -8.44 21.33
C ASP A 351 -11.16 -7.75 21.14
N ARG A 352 -11.21 -6.41 21.23
CA ARG A 352 -12.42 -5.62 20.99
C ARG A 352 -12.90 -5.74 19.55
N ALA A 353 -12.01 -5.64 18.57
CA ALA A 353 -12.36 -5.72 17.16
C ALA A 353 -12.90 -7.13 16.80
N GLU A 354 -12.30 -8.19 17.36
CA GLU A 354 -12.82 -9.55 17.19
C GLU A 354 -14.21 -9.74 17.80
N GLU A 355 -14.46 -9.21 19.00
CA GLU A 355 -15.79 -9.27 19.63
C GLU A 355 -16.86 -8.57 18.76
N LEU A 356 -16.53 -7.38 18.24
CA LEU A 356 -17.42 -6.64 17.34
C LEU A 356 -17.66 -7.40 16.03
N LEU A 357 -16.64 -8.02 15.45
CA LEU A 357 -16.79 -8.86 14.25
C LEU A 357 -17.70 -10.06 14.49
N VAL A 358 -17.56 -10.73 15.62
CA VAL A 358 -18.44 -11.86 16.00
C VAL A 358 -19.87 -11.39 16.24
N SER A 359 -20.06 -10.18 16.78
CA SER A 359 -21.40 -9.61 16.97
C SER A 359 -22.12 -9.33 15.64
N LEU A 360 -21.37 -8.97 14.60
CA LEU A 360 -21.90 -8.75 13.24
C LEU A 360 -22.09 -10.06 12.47
N ASP A 361 -21.16 -11.00 12.63
CA ASP A 361 -21.19 -12.31 11.98
C ASP A 361 -20.75 -13.40 12.97
N PRO A 362 -21.71 -14.11 13.60
CA PRO A 362 -21.42 -15.18 14.55
C PRO A 362 -20.57 -16.33 13.97
N SER A 363 -20.50 -16.49 12.64
CA SER A 363 -19.67 -17.53 12.02
C SER A 363 -18.16 -17.28 12.17
N LYS A 364 -17.76 -16.04 12.45
CA LYS A 364 -16.36 -15.65 12.70
C LYS A 364 -15.87 -15.96 14.11
N ALA A 365 -16.73 -16.53 14.95
CA ALA A 365 -16.38 -16.89 16.32
C ALA A 365 -15.25 -17.94 16.35
N ASN A 366 -14.18 -17.64 17.09
CA ASN A 366 -13.13 -18.62 17.35
C ASN A 366 -13.54 -19.52 18.54
N PRO A 367 -13.85 -20.81 18.33
CA PRO A 367 -14.35 -21.69 19.38
C PRO A 367 -13.31 -21.99 20.47
N LYS A 368 -12.04 -21.65 20.25
CA LYS A 368 -10.95 -21.86 21.22
C LYS A 368 -10.64 -20.60 22.07
N LYS A 369 -11.26 -19.46 21.78
CA LYS A 369 -11.00 -18.20 22.49
C LYS A 369 -11.84 -18.15 23.77
N LEU A 370 -11.20 -17.95 24.92
CA LEU A 370 -11.89 -17.71 26.18
C LEU A 370 -12.65 -16.38 26.11
N PRO A 371 -13.85 -16.26 26.71
CA PRO A 371 -14.58 -15.00 26.75
C PRO A 371 -13.72 -13.92 27.41
N THR A 372 -13.47 -12.83 26.68
CA THR A 372 -12.80 -11.65 27.23
C THR A 372 -13.72 -11.02 28.28
N PRO A 373 -13.18 -10.60 29.46
CA PRO A 373 -13.95 -9.83 30.42
C PRO A 373 -14.52 -8.58 29.75
N PRO A 374 -15.71 -8.10 30.14
CA PRO A 374 -16.29 -6.90 29.57
C PRO A 374 -15.28 -5.74 29.65
N PRO A 375 -15.21 -4.90 28.60
CA PRO A 375 -14.19 -3.87 28.50
C PRO A 375 -14.23 -3.00 29.74
N LYS A 376 -13.10 -2.90 30.45
CA LYS A 376 -12.91 -1.82 31.41
C LYS A 376 -13.03 -0.55 30.59
N ARG A 377 -14.02 0.32 30.89
CA ARG A 377 -14.08 1.67 30.30
C ARG A 377 -12.67 2.24 30.33
N ARG A 378 -12.03 2.38 29.17
CA ARG A 378 -10.80 3.16 29.05
C ARG A 378 -11.22 4.58 29.39
N LEU A 379 -11.03 4.98 30.66
CA LEU A 379 -11.02 6.39 31.01
C LEU A 379 -9.84 6.97 30.21
N GLY A 380 -10.16 7.80 29.21
CA GLY A 380 -9.31 8.21 28.08
C GLY A 380 -8.03 8.94 28.47
N ILE A 381 -7.09 8.23 29.07
CA ILE A 381 -5.79 8.75 29.46
C ILE A 381 -4.76 7.65 29.16
N ASN A 382 -4.37 7.56 27.89
CA ASN A 382 -3.27 6.72 27.42
C ASN A 382 -1.97 7.56 27.37
N MET A 383 -0.85 7.00 27.82
CA MET A 383 0.48 7.64 27.80
C MET A 383 0.99 7.95 26.38
N LEU A 384 0.34 7.45 25.33
CA LEU A 384 0.67 7.72 23.94
C LEU A 384 0.11 9.07 23.44
N ASP A 385 -1.05 9.51 23.94
CA ASP A 385 -1.64 10.83 23.61
C ASP A 385 -0.82 12.01 24.18
N GLY A 386 0.16 11.71 25.04
CA GLY A 386 1.00 12.68 25.74
C GLY A 386 2.33 13.01 25.07
N ARG A 387 2.65 12.45 23.89
CA ARG A 387 3.97 12.67 23.23
C ARG A 387 4.28 14.16 23.01
N ASN A 388 3.27 15.02 22.83
CA ASN A 388 3.44 16.46 22.65
C ASN A 388 3.48 17.30 23.95
N LYS A 389 3.49 16.67 25.15
CA LYS A 389 3.52 17.38 26.44
C LYS A 389 4.69 17.00 27.35
N LEU A 390 5.67 16.23 26.86
CA LEU A 390 6.89 15.87 27.62
C LEU A 390 7.65 17.08 28.21
N GLY A 391 7.55 18.27 27.57
CA GLY A 391 8.10 19.52 28.12
C GLY A 391 7.34 20.09 29.33
N GLU A 392 6.08 19.72 29.52
CA GLU A 392 5.22 20.15 30.65
C GLU A 392 5.30 19.18 31.84
N TYR A 393 5.73 17.93 31.61
CA TYR A 393 5.84 16.89 32.65
C TYR A 393 7.12 16.98 33.49
N ARG A 394 7.51 18.20 33.88
CA ARG A 394 8.42 18.39 35.01
C ARG A 394 7.64 18.02 36.28
N LEU A 395 8.27 17.34 37.24
CA LEU A 395 7.67 17.22 38.57
C LEU A 395 7.26 18.63 39.02
N PRO A 396 6.03 18.85 39.49
CA PRO A 396 5.61 20.16 39.95
C PRO A 396 6.67 20.73 40.91
N PRO A 397 7.11 21.99 40.79
CA PRO A 397 8.19 22.55 41.61
C PRO A 397 7.94 22.42 43.13
N LYS A 398 6.66 22.28 43.53
CA LYS A 398 6.23 22.02 44.90
C LYS A 398 6.55 20.60 45.40
N ILE A 399 6.55 19.60 44.52
CA ILE A 399 6.93 18.21 44.84
C ILE A 399 8.45 18.07 44.82
N GLU A 400 9.15 18.67 43.85
CA GLU A 400 10.63 18.74 43.86
C GLU A 400 11.15 19.40 45.14
N LYS A 401 10.62 20.57 45.53
CA LYS A 401 11.02 21.23 46.78
C LYS A 401 10.73 20.37 48.03
N LYS A 402 9.64 19.60 48.06
CA LYS A 402 9.32 18.71 49.21
C LYS A 402 10.16 17.43 49.23
N VAL A 403 10.44 16.84 48.07
CA VAL A 403 11.33 15.66 47.92
C VAL A 403 12.78 16.03 48.26
N VAL A 404 13.22 17.23 47.90
CA VAL A 404 14.61 17.66 48.12
C VAL A 404 14.81 18.27 49.52
N ASN A 405 13.86 19.06 50.06
CA ASN A 405 14.08 19.79 51.32
C ASN A 405 13.47 19.16 52.57
N GLU A 406 12.42 18.32 52.49
CA GLU A 406 11.74 17.83 53.70
C GLU A 406 12.04 16.35 54.03
N GLN A 407 12.53 15.54 53.07
CA GLN A 407 13.08 14.19 53.32
C GLN A 407 14.19 13.87 52.31
N ARG A 408 15.47 14.03 52.73
CA ARG A 408 16.71 13.85 51.93
C ARG A 408 16.62 12.75 50.86
N TYR A 409 16.16 13.09 49.66
CA TYR A 409 16.42 12.31 48.46
C TYR A 409 17.74 12.80 47.86
N VAL A 410 18.74 11.92 47.80
CA VAL A 410 20.04 12.20 47.15
C VAL A 410 20.12 11.31 45.91
N PRO A 411 20.17 11.89 44.69
CA PRO A 411 20.29 11.09 43.46
C PRO A 411 21.55 10.25 43.44
N ASP A 412 21.40 8.96 43.12
CA ASP A 412 22.54 8.05 42.97
C ASP A 412 22.97 8.00 41.49
N THR A 413 23.92 8.86 41.12
CA THR A 413 24.38 8.98 39.72
C THR A 413 25.17 7.78 39.21
N ARG A 414 25.50 6.79 40.06
CA ARG A 414 26.12 5.52 39.64
C ARG A 414 25.24 4.70 38.70
N TYR A 415 23.92 4.96 38.71
CA TYR A 415 22.97 4.32 37.81
C TYR A 415 22.89 4.98 36.42
N VAL A 416 23.62 6.07 36.19
CA VAL A 416 23.77 6.69 34.86
C VAL A 416 25.09 6.26 34.26
N LEU A 417 25.03 5.28 33.35
CA LEU A 417 26.20 4.67 32.72
C LEU A 417 26.84 5.53 31.61
N HIS A 418 26.25 6.68 31.29
CA HIS A 418 26.78 7.60 30.30
C HIS A 418 27.96 8.40 30.89
N ASP A 419 29.02 8.56 30.09
CA ASP A 419 30.18 9.37 30.47
C ASP A 419 29.90 10.85 30.24
N ILE A 420 29.13 11.43 31.16
CA ILE A 420 28.72 12.84 31.18
C ILE A 420 29.04 13.45 32.55
N ASP A 421 29.01 14.78 32.62
CA ASP A 421 29.22 15.53 33.84
C ASP A 421 28.17 15.21 34.90
N GLN A 422 28.53 15.41 36.17
CA GLN A 422 27.74 14.99 37.32
C GLN A 422 26.36 15.68 37.36
N GLU A 423 26.28 16.95 36.93
CA GLU A 423 25.02 17.69 36.85
C GLU A 423 24.10 17.11 35.75
N ALA A 424 24.66 16.78 34.57
CA ALA A 424 23.92 16.08 33.53
C ALA A 424 23.48 14.67 33.93
N LYS A 425 24.25 13.95 34.77
CA LYS A 425 23.82 12.65 35.33
C LYS A 425 22.60 12.80 36.24
N GLU A 426 22.58 13.83 37.09
CA GLU A 426 21.43 14.13 37.94
C GLU A 426 20.19 14.48 37.10
N GLN A 427 20.36 15.26 36.02
CA GLN A 427 19.28 15.55 35.08
C GLN A 427 18.78 14.29 34.38
N ALA A 428 19.67 13.40 33.92
CA ALA A 428 19.30 12.16 33.26
C ALA A 428 18.39 11.27 34.14
N LEU A 429 18.66 11.21 35.45
CA LEU A 429 17.82 10.47 36.39
C LEU A 429 16.38 11.01 36.47
N LEU A 430 16.16 12.31 36.26
CA LEU A 430 14.81 12.91 36.23
C LEU A 430 13.98 12.42 35.04
N TYR A 431 14.63 12.12 33.92
CA TYR A 431 13.99 11.67 32.68
C TYR A 431 13.87 10.15 32.55
N HIS A 432 14.16 9.41 33.62
CA HIS A 432 13.86 7.98 33.64
C HIS A 432 12.35 7.76 33.44
N SER A 433 12.01 6.81 32.58
CA SER A 433 10.62 6.59 32.14
C SER A 433 9.67 6.28 33.30
N GLU A 434 10.16 5.70 34.40
CA GLU A 434 9.38 5.49 35.63
C GLU A 434 8.95 6.80 36.30
N ARG A 435 9.84 7.79 36.33
CA ARG A 435 9.55 9.09 36.98
C ARG A 435 8.57 9.89 36.16
N LEU A 436 8.75 9.89 34.84
CA LEU A 436 7.82 10.52 33.91
C LEU A 436 6.43 9.87 34.00
N ALA A 437 6.37 8.54 34.05
CA ALA A 437 5.10 7.82 34.22
C ALA A 437 4.40 8.14 35.54
N ILE A 438 5.14 8.28 36.65
CA ILE A 438 4.56 8.70 37.94
C ILE A 438 4.13 10.15 37.89
N ALA A 439 4.95 11.07 37.38
CA ALA A 439 4.62 12.48 37.28
C ALA A 439 3.33 12.68 36.49
N TYR A 440 3.21 12.00 35.34
CA TYR A 440 1.99 11.96 34.55
C TYR A 440 0.82 11.39 35.34
N GLY A 441 0.98 10.21 35.95
CA GLY A 441 -0.08 9.60 36.73
C GLY A 441 -0.58 10.49 37.87
N LEU A 442 0.31 11.25 38.53
CA LEU A 442 -0.05 12.17 39.60
C LEU A 442 -0.84 13.39 39.11
N ILE A 443 -0.53 13.89 37.92
CA ILE A 443 -1.21 15.03 37.29
C ILE A 443 -2.57 14.58 36.73
N SER A 444 -2.59 13.44 36.05
CA SER A 444 -3.72 12.98 35.25
C SER A 444 -4.77 12.18 36.04
N THR A 445 -4.52 11.87 37.32
CA THR A 445 -5.48 11.10 38.13
C THR A 445 -5.85 11.81 39.44
N PRO A 446 -7.11 11.65 39.90
CA PRO A 446 -7.58 12.22 41.15
C PRO A 446 -6.69 11.87 42.35
N ALA A 447 -6.70 12.73 43.38
CA ALA A 447 -5.95 12.49 44.61
C ALA A 447 -6.33 11.13 45.22
N ARG A 448 -5.32 10.40 45.73
CA ARG A 448 -5.46 9.08 46.38
C ARG A 448 -5.82 7.90 45.47
N THR A 449 -5.94 8.11 44.15
CA THR A 449 -6.08 6.98 43.21
C THR A 449 -4.77 6.19 43.11
N PRO A 450 -4.78 4.84 43.31
CA PRO A 450 -3.60 4.01 43.12
C PRO A 450 -3.08 4.09 41.68
N LEU A 451 -1.76 4.25 41.52
CA LEU A 451 -1.12 4.28 40.21
C LEU A 451 -0.53 2.92 39.87
N ARG A 452 -0.75 2.45 38.65
CA ARG A 452 -0.19 1.20 38.14
C ARG A 452 0.70 1.50 36.95
N ILE A 453 1.96 1.10 37.03
CA ILE A 453 2.98 1.36 36.02
C ILE A 453 3.57 0.03 35.59
N ILE A 454 3.66 -0.20 34.28
CA ILE A 454 4.24 -1.40 33.70
C ILE A 454 5.51 -1.00 32.96
N LYS A 455 6.63 -1.63 33.28
CA LYS A 455 7.94 -1.42 32.64
C LYS A 455 8.46 -2.75 32.08
N ASN A 456 8.95 -2.69 30.85
CA ASN A 456 9.57 -3.84 30.15
C ASN A 456 11.03 -4.09 30.60
N LEU A 457 11.63 -3.16 31.33
CA LEU A 457 12.98 -3.24 31.88
C LEU A 457 12.93 -3.24 33.41
N ARG A 458 13.97 -3.77 34.06
CA ARG A 458 14.14 -3.69 35.51
C ARG A 458 14.24 -2.23 35.93
N ILE A 459 13.56 -1.85 37.00
CA ILE A 459 13.67 -0.51 37.58
C ILE A 459 15.08 -0.29 38.14
N CYS A 460 15.71 0.87 37.91
CA CYS A 460 17.03 1.15 38.51
C CYS A 460 16.93 1.41 40.02
N GLY A 461 18.03 1.23 40.76
CA GLY A 461 18.03 1.38 42.22
C GLY A 461 17.67 2.79 42.67
N ASP A 462 18.14 3.80 41.94
CA ASP A 462 17.78 5.20 42.19
C ASP A 462 16.28 5.47 42.00
N CYS A 463 15.68 5.00 40.89
CA CYS A 463 14.24 5.13 40.67
C CYS A 463 13.46 4.37 41.73
N HIS A 464 13.87 3.15 42.10
CA HIS A 464 13.22 2.42 43.18
C HIS A 464 13.19 3.21 44.50
N ASN A 465 14.28 3.89 44.86
CA ASN A 465 14.35 4.76 46.05
C ASN A 465 13.50 6.03 45.91
N ALA A 466 13.51 6.67 44.75
CA ALA A 466 12.69 7.84 44.50
C ALA A 466 11.19 7.52 44.61
N ILE A 467 10.74 6.38 44.07
CA ILE A 467 9.34 5.95 44.11
C ILE A 467 8.87 5.68 45.55
N LYS A 468 9.73 5.13 46.41
CA LYS A 468 9.43 5.02 47.86
C LYS A 468 9.10 6.40 48.41
N ILE A 469 10.00 7.37 48.27
CA ILE A 469 9.81 8.73 48.80
C ILE A 469 8.54 9.37 48.21
N MET A 470 8.33 9.24 46.90
CA MET A 470 7.13 9.71 46.22
C MET A 470 5.87 9.10 46.83
N SER A 471 5.80 7.78 47.03
CA SER A 471 4.61 7.09 47.60
C SER A 471 4.20 7.65 48.97
N ARG A 472 5.18 8.07 49.79
CA ARG A 472 4.95 8.71 51.09
C ARG A 472 4.44 10.14 50.95
N ILE A 473 5.06 10.93 50.07
CA ILE A 473 4.71 12.36 49.88
C ILE A 473 3.32 12.50 49.26
N VAL A 474 3.02 11.67 48.26
CA VAL A 474 1.74 11.72 47.55
C VAL A 474 0.62 11.01 48.31
N GLY A 475 0.98 10.16 49.29
CA GLY A 475 0.02 9.37 50.07
C GLY A 475 -0.80 8.42 49.20
N ARG A 476 -0.22 7.91 48.11
CA ARG A 476 -0.86 6.98 47.17
C ARG A 476 -0.08 5.68 47.13
N GLU A 477 -0.79 4.57 46.91
CA GLU A 477 -0.15 3.32 46.54
C GLU A 477 0.35 3.41 45.09
N LEU A 478 1.63 3.15 44.88
CA LEU A 478 2.24 3.07 43.55
C LEU A 478 2.61 1.61 43.31
N ILE A 479 2.01 0.99 42.30
CA ILE A 479 2.26 -0.40 41.92
C ILE A 479 3.07 -0.38 40.63
N VAL A 480 4.33 -0.80 40.72
CA VAL A 480 5.22 -0.85 39.56
C VAL A 480 5.53 -2.31 39.25
N ARG A 481 5.13 -2.76 38.07
CA ARG A 481 5.58 -4.04 37.51
C ARG A 481 6.81 -3.79 36.65
N ASP A 482 7.92 -4.43 36.99
CA ASP A 482 9.07 -4.51 36.09
C ASP A 482 9.14 -5.90 35.43
N ASN A 483 10.23 -6.18 34.71
CA ASN A 483 10.43 -7.48 34.05
C ASN A 483 10.81 -8.63 35.00
N LYS A 484 10.95 -8.38 36.31
CA LYS A 484 11.29 -9.39 37.32
C LYS A 484 10.14 -9.64 38.29
N ARG A 485 9.46 -8.59 38.78
CA ARG A 485 8.39 -8.70 39.79
C ARG A 485 7.48 -7.48 39.88
N PHE A 486 6.52 -7.58 40.79
CA PHE A 486 5.69 -6.46 41.24
C PHE A 486 6.29 -5.80 42.48
N HIS A 487 6.38 -4.48 42.44
CA HIS A 487 6.79 -3.63 43.55
C HIS A 487 5.58 -2.80 43.98
N HIS A 488 5.13 -3.01 45.23
CA HIS A 488 4.06 -2.22 45.84
C HIS A 488 4.70 -1.19 46.77
N PHE A 489 4.61 0.07 46.39
CA PHE A 489 5.12 1.18 47.17
C PHE A 489 3.99 1.84 47.96
N LYS A 490 4.09 1.79 49.29
CA LYS A 490 3.12 2.39 50.21
C LYS A 490 3.84 2.99 51.40
N GLU A 491 3.51 4.25 51.73
CA GLU A 491 4.08 4.98 52.89
C GLU A 491 5.62 5.03 52.93
N GLY A 492 6.26 4.96 51.75
CA GLY A 492 7.72 4.95 51.65
C GLY A 492 8.40 3.61 51.87
N LYS A 493 7.64 2.51 51.83
CA LYS A 493 8.16 1.14 51.82
C LYS A 493 7.79 0.47 50.52
N CYS A 494 8.64 -0.45 50.05
CA CYS A 494 8.34 -1.34 48.94
C CYS A 494 8.11 -2.76 49.46
N SER A 495 7.20 -3.51 48.83
CA SER A 495 6.96 -4.93 49.10
C SER A 495 8.19 -5.84 48.94
N CYS A 496 9.27 -5.35 48.34
CA CYS A 496 10.49 -6.11 48.15
C CYS A 496 11.45 -6.14 49.34
N GLY A 497 11.20 -5.33 50.38
CA GLY A 497 12.13 -5.22 51.52
C GLY A 497 13.52 -4.70 51.15
N ASP A 498 13.63 -3.89 50.10
CA ASP A 498 14.90 -3.36 49.55
C ASP A 498 15.88 -4.43 49.04
N TYR A 499 15.39 -5.66 48.83
CA TYR A 499 16.06 -6.65 48.00
C TYR A 499 15.88 -6.24 46.53
N TRP A 500 16.64 -5.23 46.10
CA TRP A 500 16.55 -4.62 44.77
C TRP A 500 17.16 -5.50 43.70
#